data_AF-A0A950VNA2-F1
#
_entry.id   AF-A0A950VNA2-F1
#
_cell.length_a   1.000
_cell.length_b   1.000
_cell.length_c   1.000
_cell.angle_alpha   90.00
_cell.angle_beta   90.00
_cell.angle_gamma   90.00
#
_symmetry.space_group_name_H-M   'P 1'
#
loop_
_entity.id
_entity.type
_entity.pdbx_description
1 polymer ?
#
loop_
_entity_poly.entity_id
_entity_poly.type
_entity_poly.pdbx_seq_one_letter_code
_entity_poly.pdbx_strand_id
1 'polypeptide(L)' 'MWVLDERGRPARPWFTVILDDYSRAVAGYALSLHAPSSIQTTLALRQAIWRKGDPHWSVCGIPKALQ' A
#
# COMPACT_ATOMS: atom_id res chain seq x y z
N MET A 1 -16.50 4.46 -2.06
CA MET A 1 -15.73 5.44 -2.87
C MET A 1 -15.71 4.94 -4.29
N TRP A 2 -16.12 5.78 -5.24
CA TRP A 2 -16.08 5.50 -6.67
C TRP A 2 -14.95 6.32 -7.28
N VAL A 3 -14.22 5.74 -8.23
CA VAL A 3 -13.22 6.45 -9.05
C VAL A 3 -13.66 6.39 -10.50
N LEU A 4 -13.25 7.38 -11.27
CA LEU A 4 -13.48 7.37 -12.71
C LEU A 4 -12.43 6.50 -13.38
N ASP A 5 -12.86 5.60 -14.25
CA ASP A 5 -11.95 4.88 -15.13
C ASP A 5 -11.37 5.83 -16.19
N GLU A 6 -10.45 5.34 -17.02
CA GLU A 6 -9.82 6.13 -18.09
C GLU A 6 -10.83 6.66 -19.12
N ARG A 7 -12.07 6.14 -19.13
CA ARG A 7 -13.17 6.56 -20.01
C ARG A 7 -14.19 7.44 -19.28
N GLY A 8 -13.89 7.89 -18.05
CA GLY A 8 -14.75 8.75 -17.25
C GLY A 8 -15.97 8.04 -16.63
N ARG A 9 -15.99 6.70 -16.60
CA ARG A 9 -17.11 5.94 -16.02
C ARG A 9 -16.83 5.62 -14.55
N PRO A 10 -17.84 5.69 -13.67
CA PRO A 10 -17.67 5.28 -12.29
C PRO A 10 -17.32 3.80 -12.18
N ALA A 11 -16.19 3.50 -11.56
CA ALA A 11 -15.72 2.15 -11.27
C ALA A 11 -15.37 2.04 -9.78
N ARG A 12 -15.60 0.85 -9.23
CA ARG A 12 -15.19 0.53 -7.85
C ARG A 12 -13.78 -0.07 -7.89
N PRO A 13 -12.78 0.56 -7.25
CA PRO A 13 -11.44 0.04 -7.27
C PRO A 13 -11.28 -1.11 -6.27
N TRP A 14 -10.35 -1.99 -6.59
CA TRP A 14 -9.74 -2.92 -5.66
C TRP A 14 -8.57 -2.24 -4.97
N PHE A 15 -8.50 -2.44 -3.66
CA PHE A 15 -7.50 -1.83 -2.80
C PHE A 15 -6.80 -2.91 -1.99
N THR A 16 -5.51 -3.07 -2.24
CA THR A 16 -4.64 -4.02 -1.54
C THR A 16 -3.75 -3.24 -0.58
N VAL A 17 -3.66 -3.68 0.67
CA VAL A 17 -2.89 -3.00 1.72
C VAL A 17 -2.00 -4.02 2.43
N ILE A 18 -0.77 -3.62 2.72
CA ILE A 18 0.14 -4.35 3.61
C ILE A 18 0.22 -3.58 4.91
N LEU A 19 -0.18 -4.25 5.98
CA LEU A 19 -0.19 -3.70 7.33
C LEU A 19 0.94 -4.31 8.14
N ASP A 20 1.64 -3.47 8.89
CA ASP A 20 2.46 -3.94 10.00
C ASP A 20 1.54 -4.47 11.12
N ASP A 21 1.84 -5.65 11.65
CA ASP A 21 0.93 -6.31 12.60
C ASP A 21 0.92 -5.63 13.97
N TYR A 22 2.06 -5.09 14.41
CA TYR A 22 2.19 -4.45 15.71
C TYR A 22 1.60 -3.03 15.72
N SER A 23 2.10 -2.15 14.84
CA SER A 23 1.72 -0.73 14.83
C SER A 23 0.43 -0.44 14.06
N ARG A 24 -0.09 -1.42 13.29
CA ARG A 24 -1.18 -1.25 12.31
C ARG A 24 -0.89 -0.17 11.26
N ALA A 25 0.37 0.25 11.11
CA ALA A 25 0.77 1.18 10.08
C ALA A 25 0.66 0.54 8.69
N VAL A 26 0.25 1.35 7.71
CA VAL A 26 0.24 0.94 6.30
C VAL A 26 1.67 1.02 5.76
N ALA A 27 2.28 -0.14 5.52
CA ALA A 27 3.62 -0.25 4.96
C ALA A 27 3.63 0.10 3.47
N GLY A 28 2.60 -0.36 2.76
CA GLY A 28 2.41 -0.15 1.33
C GLY A 28 1.00 -0.54 0.89
N TYR A 29 0.63 -0.13 -0.31
CA TYR A 29 -0.69 -0.33 -0.88
C TYR A 29 -0.64 -0.38 -2.42
N ALA A 30 -1.69 -0.91 -3.03
CA ALA A 30 -1.91 -0.84 -4.46
C ALA A 30 -3.39 -0.60 -4.74
N LEU A 31 -3.67 0.31 -5.68
CA LEU A 31 -5.00 0.61 -6.17
C LEU A 31 -5.13 0.16 -7.62
N SER A 32 -6.20 -0.55 -7.95
CA SER A 32 -6.41 -1.05 -9.30
C SER A 32 -7.90 -1.19 -9.62
N LEU A 33 -8.26 -1.01 -10.89
CA LEU A 33 -9.61 -1.32 -11.38
C LEU A 33 -9.75 -2.80 -11.82
N HIS A 34 -8.64 -3.54 -11.85
CA HIS A 34 -8.62 -4.97 -12.17
C HIS A 34 -8.92 -5.81 -10.93
N ALA A 35 -9.45 -7.02 -11.16
CA ALA A 35 -9.72 -7.97 -10.09
C ALA A 35 -8.46 -8.28 -9.24
N PRO A 36 -8.64 -8.69 -7.97
CA PRO A 36 -7.55 -9.05 -7.08
C PRO A 36 -6.63 -10.09 -7.70
N SER A 37 -5.33 -9.83 -7.68
CA SER A 37 -4.32 -10.72 -8.28
C SER A 37 -2.97 -10.60 -7.58
N SER A 38 -2.11 -11.61 -7.80
CA SER A 38 -0.73 -11.63 -7.29
C SER A 38 0.11 -10.43 -7.77
N ILE A 39 -0.23 -9.84 -8.92
CA ILE A 39 0.40 -8.64 -9.44
C ILE A 39 0.17 -7.46 -8.47
N GLN A 40 -1.07 -7.23 -8.06
CA GLN A 40 -1.41 -6.14 -7.13
C GLN A 40 -0.74 -6.34 -5.77
N THR A 41 -0.71 -7.58 -5.28
CA THR A 41 0.01 -7.93 -4.04
C THR A 41 1.51 -7.67 -4.17
N THR A 42 2.13 -8.07 -5.29
CA THR A 42 3.55 -7.83 -5.55
C THR A 42 3.88 -6.34 -5.63
N LEU A 43 3.02 -5.54 -6.26
CA LEU A 43 3.18 -4.09 -6.34
C LEU A 43 3.09 -3.44 -4.95
N ALA A 44 2.09 -3.81 -4.15
CA ALA A 44 1.94 -3.34 -2.78
C ALA A 44 3.15 -3.74 -1.92
N LEU A 45 3.66 -4.97 -2.07
CA LEU A 45 4.85 -5.47 -1.36
C LEU A 45 6.12 -4.74 -1.76
N ARG A 46 6.33 -4.56 -3.07
CA ARG A 46 7.47 -3.80 -3.59
C ARG A 46 7.44 -2.38 -3.06
N GLN A 47 6.28 -1.72 -3.04
CA GLN A 47 6.15 -0.41 -2.42
C GLN A 47 6.47 -0.50 -0.93
N ALA A 48 5.92 -1.48 -0.21
CA ALA A 48 6.08 -1.62 1.23
C ALA A 48 7.54 -1.70 1.68
N ILE A 49 8.35 -2.54 1.02
CA ILE A 49 9.76 -2.76 1.37
C ILE A 49 10.72 -1.66 0.90
N TRP A 50 10.28 -0.77 -0.01
CA TRP A 50 11.14 0.29 -0.52
C TRP A 50 11.35 1.40 0.51
N ARG A 51 12.54 2.03 0.51
CA ARG A 51 12.82 3.20 1.33
C ARG A 51 11.86 4.33 1.01
N LYS A 52 11.14 4.83 2.01
CA LYS A 52 10.25 5.98 1.82
C LYS A 52 11.07 7.25 1.91
N GLY A 53 10.75 8.22 1.06
CA GLY A 53 11.41 9.52 1.05
C GLY A 53 11.02 10.39 2.25
N ASP A 54 9.87 10.11 2.88
CA ASP A 54 9.40 10.82 4.06
C ASP A 54 10.01 10.21 5.34
N PRO A 55 10.82 10.97 6.10
CA PRO A 55 11.39 10.52 7.37
C PRO A 55 10.34 10.22 8.45
N HIS A 56 9.13 10.79 8.36
CA HIS A 56 8.04 10.54 9.30
C HIS A 56 7.24 9.29 8.97
N TRP A 57 7.55 8.58 7.88
CA TRP A 57 6.90 7.33 7.56
C TRP A 57 7.26 6.27 8.61
N SER A 58 6.28 5.89 9.42
CA SER A 58 6.47 5.04 10.61
C SER A 58 7.04 3.64 10.32
N VAL A 59 6.93 3.19 9.06
CA VAL A 59 7.42 1.86 8.61
C VAL A 59 8.86 1.91 8.04
N CYS A 60 9.61 2.99 8.25
CA CYS A 60 11.00 3.12 7.80
C CYS A 60 12.02 2.48 8.75
N GLY A 61 12.13 1.16 8.73
CA GLY A 61 13.31 0.43 9.20
C GLY A 61 13.42 0.22 10.71
N ILE A 62 14.43 -0.59 11.07
CA ILE A 62 14.64 -1.26 12.37
C ILE A 62 14.27 -0.35 13.55
N PRO A 63 13.44 -0.83 14.51
CA PRO A 63 13.14 -0.09 15.72
C PRO A 63 14.45 0.40 16.34
N LYS A 64 14.56 1.70 16.68
CA LYS A 64 15.64 2.14 17.57
C LYS A 64 15.60 1.21 18.78
N ALA A 65 16.72 0.54 19.03
CA ALA A 65 16.85 -0.52 20.02
C ALA A 65 16.07 -0.21 21.31
N LEU A 66 15.44 -1.26 21.85
CA LEU A 66 14.75 -1.31 23.14
C LEU A 66 15.40 -0.35 24.16
N GLN A 67 14.66 0.67 24.61
CA GLN A 67 15.02 1.41 25.83
C GLN A 67 14.56 0.64 27.06
#